data_AF-A0A553ACX9-F1
#
_entry.id   AF-A0A553ACX9-F1
#
_cell.length_a   1.000
_cell.length_b   1.000
_cell.length_c   1.000
_cell.angle_alpha   90.00
_cell.angle_beta   90.00
_cell.angle_gamma   90.00
#
_symmetry.space_group_name_H-M   'P 1'
#
loop_
_entity.id
_entity.type
_entity.pdbx_description
1 polymer ?
#
loop_
_entity_poly.entity_id
_entity_poly.type
_entity_poly.pdbx_seq_one_letter_code
_entity_poly.pdbx_strand_id
1 'polypeptide(L)'
;MKDCEDSRKPTFEFAHFSNEEIFSIRKNINKGIGIKEHIKIDSTEINKQMLIEMFNAYAKVKKYTITWDKFDWNQVELFMVVTEIFFKKLETTKNMKISPNDVVDWFNLLYVTPNDRYLTFEDKWRNYILEDERIMHYLYN
;
A
#
# COMPACT_ATOMS: atom_id res chain seq x y z
N MET A 1 -4.57 19.71 -14.79
CA MET A 1 -3.29 19.24 -15.38
C MET A 1 -2.17 19.30 -14.35
N LYS A 2 -1.82 20.48 -13.83
CA LYS A 2 -0.73 20.64 -12.84
C LYS A 2 -0.84 19.73 -11.60
N ASP A 3 -2.02 19.65 -10.95
CA ASP A 3 -2.22 18.77 -9.78
C ASP A 3 -2.00 17.27 -10.09
N CYS A 4 -2.35 16.81 -11.31
CA CYS A 4 -2.10 15.42 -11.73
C CYS A 4 -0.63 15.15 -12.08
N GLU A 5 0.09 16.16 -12.56
CA GLU A 5 1.53 16.05 -12.83
C GLU A 5 2.32 16.05 -11.53
N ASP A 6 1.93 16.91 -10.59
CA ASP A 6 2.55 16.99 -9.27
C ASP A 6 2.31 15.70 -8.45
N SER A 7 1.13 15.06 -8.57
CA SER A 7 0.83 13.79 -7.89
C SER A 7 1.60 12.58 -8.43
N ARG A 8 2.26 12.71 -9.60
CA ARG A 8 3.06 11.64 -10.22
C ARG A 8 4.55 11.79 -9.97
N LYS A 9 4.97 12.84 -9.26
CA LYS A 9 6.38 13.07 -8.95
C LYS A 9 6.87 12.04 -7.94
N PRO A 10 8.13 11.57 -8.06
CA PRO A 10 8.72 10.72 -7.03
C PRO A 10 8.68 11.39 -5.66
N THR A 11 8.34 10.62 -4.64
CA THR A 11 8.16 11.12 -3.27
C THR A 11 9.41 10.86 -2.44
N PHE A 12 10.50 11.56 -2.76
CA PHE A 12 11.81 11.39 -2.10
C PHE A 12 11.76 11.64 -0.58
N GLU A 13 11.09 12.71 -0.15
CA GLU A 13 10.96 13.06 1.26
C GLU A 13 10.19 11.98 2.04
N PHE A 14 9.09 11.49 1.48
CA PHE A 14 8.33 10.38 2.06
C PHE A 14 9.18 9.11 2.18
N ALA A 15 9.92 8.76 1.12
CA ALA A 15 10.78 7.59 1.12
C ALA A 15 11.89 7.72 2.18
N HIS A 16 12.48 8.90 2.33
CA HIS A 16 13.47 9.15 3.37
C HIS A 16 12.88 8.97 4.78
N PHE A 17 11.81 9.71 5.10
CA PHE A 17 11.14 9.67 6.39
C PHE A 17 10.70 8.24 6.76
N SER A 18 10.04 7.54 5.83
CA SER A 18 9.54 6.19 6.08
C SER A 18 10.68 5.17 6.30
N ASN A 19 11.83 5.38 5.66
CA ASN A 19 13.00 4.53 5.85
C ASN A 19 13.71 4.77 7.19
N GLU A 20 13.51 5.91 7.85
CA GLU A 20 13.98 6.11 9.22
C GLU A 20 13.07 5.37 10.22
N GLU A 21 11.75 5.50 10.05
CA GLU A 21 10.75 4.84 10.91
C GLU A 21 10.80 3.31 10.83
N ILE A 22 11.00 2.74 9.62
CA ILE A 22 11.01 1.29 9.43
C ILE A 22 12.13 0.59 10.23
N PHE A 23 13.24 1.29 10.49
CA PHE A 23 14.32 0.73 11.30
C PHE A 23 13.87 0.47 12.73
N SER A 24 13.13 1.41 13.31
CA SER A 24 12.55 1.29 14.65
C SER A 24 11.50 0.18 14.71
N ILE A 25 10.63 0.09 13.70
CA ILE A 25 9.61 -0.97 13.60
C ILE A 25 10.27 -2.36 13.56
N ARG A 26 11.25 -2.56 12.68
CA ARG A 26 12.02 -3.82 12.60
C ARG A 26 12.66 -4.20 13.92
N LYS A 27 13.25 -3.23 14.63
CA LYS A 27 13.87 -3.45 15.94
C LYS A 27 12.83 -3.90 16.97
N ASN A 28 11.64 -3.31 16.96
CA ASN A 28 10.55 -3.65 17.87
C ASN A 28 9.98 -5.04 17.58
N ILE A 29 9.77 -5.39 16.31
CA ILE A 29 9.32 -6.73 15.90
C ILE A 29 10.33 -7.79 16.36
N ASN A 30 11.62 -7.58 16.09
CA ASN A 30 12.66 -8.54 16.44
C ASN A 30 12.87 -8.71 17.95
N LYS A 31 12.60 -7.68 18.75
CA LYS A 31 12.70 -7.73 20.21
C LYS A 31 11.42 -8.19 20.91
N GLY A 32 10.27 -8.03 20.25
CA GLY A 32 8.95 -8.35 20.78
C GLY A 32 8.44 -9.68 20.25
N ILE A 33 7.37 -9.61 19.45
CA ILE A 33 6.61 -10.78 18.97
C ILE A 33 7.39 -11.70 18.02
N GLY A 34 8.46 -11.20 17.40
CA GLY A 34 9.24 -11.91 16.38
C GLY A 34 8.56 -11.97 15.01
N ILE A 35 9.39 -12.15 13.97
CA ILE A 35 8.96 -12.12 12.56
C ILE A 35 7.86 -13.16 12.25
N LYS A 36 7.98 -14.37 12.82
CA LYS A 36 7.06 -15.49 12.52
C LYS A 36 5.63 -15.20 12.96
N GLU A 37 5.45 -14.55 14.11
CA GLU A 37 4.12 -14.20 14.60
C GLU A 37 3.63 -12.89 13.97
N HIS A 38 4.54 -11.94 13.71
CA HIS A 38 4.22 -10.69 13.03
C HIS A 38 3.53 -10.90 11.67
N ILE A 39 4.03 -11.83 10.84
CA ILE A 39 3.46 -12.10 9.51
C ILE A 39 2.02 -12.63 9.58
N LYS A 40 1.62 -13.26 10.69
CA LYS A 40 0.27 -13.81 10.88
C LYS A 40 -0.76 -12.76 11.28
N ILE A 41 -0.33 -11.55 11.63
CA ILE A 41 -1.24 -10.48 12.01
C ILE A 41 -2.08 -10.10 10.78
N ASP A 42 -3.40 -10.08 10.97
CA ASP A 42 -4.34 -9.52 10.02
C ASP A 42 -4.27 -7.98 10.11
N SER A 43 -3.80 -7.35 9.05
CA SER A 43 -3.68 -5.90 8.96
C SER A 43 -4.85 -5.25 8.22
N THR A 44 -5.91 -5.99 7.89
CA THR A 44 -7.05 -5.50 7.10
C THR A 44 -7.64 -4.21 7.68
N GLU A 45 -8.03 -4.22 8.96
CA GLU A 45 -8.65 -3.04 9.58
C GLU A 45 -7.68 -1.87 9.73
N ILE A 46 -6.39 -2.15 9.97
CA ILE A 46 -5.35 -1.12 10.04
C ILE A 46 -5.18 -0.45 8.67
N ASN A 47 -5.12 -1.24 7.59
CA ASN A 47 -5.02 -0.74 6.23
C ASN A 47 -6.27 0.10 5.85
N LYS A 48 -7.46 -0.31 6.30
CA LYS A 48 -8.70 0.46 6.08
C LYS A 48 -8.62 1.81 6.78
N GLN A 49 -8.18 1.84 8.04
CA GLN A 49 -8.04 3.09 8.79
C GLN A 49 -7.00 4.02 8.17
N MET A 50 -5.85 3.49 7.72
CA MET A 50 -4.85 4.27 6.98
C MET A 50 -5.47 4.93 5.75
N LEU A 51 -6.27 4.19 4.96
CA LEU A 51 -6.96 4.74 3.80
C LEU A 51 -7.96 5.83 4.19
N ILE A 52 -8.79 5.56 5.21
CA ILE A 52 -9.79 6.50 5.74
C ILE A 52 -9.14 7.82 6.14
N GLU A 53 -8.08 7.75 6.96
CA GLU A 53 -7.38 8.93 7.47
C GLU A 53 -6.80 9.78 6.34
N MET A 54 -6.14 9.11 5.38
CA MET A 54 -5.50 9.78 4.25
C MET A 54 -6.51 10.48 3.34
N PHE A 55 -7.61 9.81 2.99
CA PHE A 55 -8.66 10.40 2.16
C PHE A 55 -9.46 11.47 2.91
N ASN A 56 -9.68 11.31 4.22
CA ASN A 56 -10.30 12.35 5.05
C ASN A 56 -9.42 13.60 5.15
N ALA A 57 -8.10 13.45 5.26
CA ALA A 57 -7.16 14.57 5.23
C ALA A 57 -7.26 15.35 3.91
N TYR A 58 -7.30 14.63 2.78
CA TYR A 58 -7.51 15.24 1.47
C TYR A 58 -8.89 15.91 1.34
N ALA A 59 -9.95 15.22 1.74
CA ALA A 59 -11.32 15.72 1.69
C ALA A 59 -11.51 16.98 2.53
N LYS A 60 -10.87 17.07 3.70
CA LYS A 60 -10.88 18.28 4.55
C LYS A 60 -10.28 19.49 3.83
N VAL A 61 -9.17 19.31 3.11
CA VAL A 61 -8.53 20.39 2.33
C VAL A 61 -9.43 20.84 1.18
N LYS A 62 -10.08 19.90 0.50
CA LYS A 62 -10.95 20.17 -0.66
C LYS A 62 -12.42 20.45 -0.31
N LYS A 63 -12.78 20.38 0.98
CA LYS A 63 -14.15 20.51 1.50
C LYS A 63 -15.13 19.48 0.90
N TYR A 64 -14.66 18.26 0.67
CA TYR A 64 -15.50 17.12 0.32
C TYR A 64 -15.98 16.39 1.57
N THR A 65 -17.09 15.66 1.44
CA THR A 65 -17.59 14.76 2.48
C THR A 65 -17.51 13.33 1.95
N ILE A 66 -16.90 12.43 2.73
CA ILE A 66 -16.82 11.00 2.42
C ILE A 66 -17.72 10.25 3.39
N THR A 67 -18.49 9.30 2.87
CA THR A 67 -19.45 8.48 3.62
C THR A 67 -18.96 7.04 3.61
N TRP A 68 -18.16 6.69 4.63
CA TRP A 68 -17.43 5.41 4.68
C TRP A 68 -18.33 4.20 4.99
N ASP A 69 -19.48 4.40 5.63
CA ASP A 69 -20.47 3.36 5.93
C ASP A 69 -21.09 2.74 4.66
N LYS A 70 -21.00 3.44 3.52
CA LYS A 70 -21.50 2.98 2.22
C LYS A 70 -20.39 2.59 1.25
N PHE A 71 -19.14 2.70 1.67
CA PHE A 71 -18.01 2.40 0.81
C PHE A 71 -17.85 0.88 0.65
N ASP A 72 -17.88 0.41 -0.60
CA ASP A 72 -17.62 -0.99 -0.92
C ASP A 72 -16.11 -1.25 -0.96
N TRP A 73 -15.59 -1.87 0.10
CA TRP A 73 -14.17 -2.19 0.23
C TRP A 73 -13.66 -3.16 -0.83
N ASN A 74 -14.53 -3.93 -1.48
CA ASN A 74 -14.13 -4.82 -2.57
C ASN A 74 -13.65 -4.03 -3.79
N GLN A 75 -14.07 -2.76 -3.94
CA GLN A 75 -13.60 -1.90 -5.05
C GLN A 75 -12.12 -1.59 -4.99
N VAL A 76 -11.47 -1.79 -3.85
CA VAL A 76 -10.04 -1.53 -3.62
C VAL A 76 -9.29 -2.79 -3.16
N GLU A 77 -9.83 -3.98 -3.42
CA GLU A 77 -9.27 -5.26 -2.96
C GLU A 77 -7.78 -5.40 -3.33
N LEU A 78 -7.43 -5.17 -4.59
CA LEU A 78 -6.04 -5.28 -5.07
C LEU A 78 -5.10 -4.38 -4.25
N PHE A 79 -5.49 -3.13 -4.04
CA PHE A 79 -4.70 -2.20 -3.23
C PHE A 79 -4.56 -2.69 -1.79
N MET A 80 -5.64 -3.16 -1.17
CA MET A 80 -5.65 -3.60 0.23
C MET A 80 -4.74 -4.81 0.47
N VAL A 81 -4.79 -5.80 -0.42
CA VAL A 81 -3.95 -7.00 -0.34
C VAL A 81 -2.49 -6.67 -0.64
N VAL A 82 -2.21 -5.89 -1.68
CA VAL A 82 -0.82 -5.48 -1.97
C VAL A 82 -0.24 -4.63 -0.84
N THR A 83 -1.04 -3.78 -0.19
CA THR A 83 -0.63 -3.01 0.99
C THR A 83 -0.18 -3.93 2.13
N GLU A 84 -0.98 -4.95 2.44
CA GLU A 84 -0.62 -5.98 3.42
C GLU A 84 0.73 -6.62 3.08
N ILE A 85 0.89 -7.12 1.84
CA ILE A 85 2.11 -7.80 1.39
C ILE A 85 3.31 -6.86 1.46
N PHE A 86 3.15 -5.63 0.98
CA PHE A 86 4.21 -4.64 0.90
C PHE A 86 4.74 -4.28 2.28
N PHE A 87 3.87 -3.93 3.23
CA PHE A 87 4.30 -3.59 4.59
C PHE A 87 4.89 -4.79 5.32
N LYS A 88 4.28 -5.99 5.21
CA LYS A 88 4.87 -7.20 5.80
C LYS A 88 6.28 -7.46 5.25
N LYS A 89 6.47 -7.45 3.93
CA LYS A 89 7.80 -7.64 3.32
C LYS A 89 8.76 -6.52 3.73
N LEU A 90 8.30 -5.27 3.78
CA LEU A 90 9.11 -4.13 4.23
C LEU A 90 9.55 -4.29 5.69
N GLU A 91 8.69 -4.79 6.57
CA GLU A 91 8.98 -4.93 7.99
C GLU A 91 9.83 -6.16 8.32
N THR A 92 9.81 -7.21 7.47
CA THR A 92 10.50 -8.48 7.76
C THR A 92 11.72 -8.74 6.88
N THR A 93 11.84 -8.09 5.72
CA THR A 93 12.97 -8.30 4.80
C THR A 93 14.15 -7.43 5.19
N LYS A 94 15.31 -8.06 5.44
CA LYS A 94 16.55 -7.35 5.78
C LYS A 94 16.92 -6.35 4.68
N ASN A 95 17.19 -5.10 5.08
CA ASN A 95 17.65 -4.01 4.22
C ASN A 95 16.70 -3.58 3.10
N MET A 96 15.46 -4.09 3.03
CA MET A 96 14.46 -3.54 2.11
C MET A 96 14.21 -2.07 2.48
N LYS A 97 14.00 -1.22 1.48
CA LYS A 97 13.72 0.20 1.67
C LYS A 97 12.59 0.60 0.74
N ILE A 98 11.85 1.63 1.15
CA ILE A 98 10.92 2.32 0.27
C ILE A 98 11.74 3.13 -0.73
N SER A 99 11.51 2.90 -2.01
CA SER A 99 12.04 3.71 -3.10
C SER A 99 11.15 4.94 -3.36
N PRO A 100 11.69 6.04 -3.90
CA PRO A 100 10.90 7.26 -4.18
C PRO A 100 9.69 7.05 -5.10
N ASN A 101 9.73 6.06 -6.00
CA ASN A 101 8.61 5.75 -6.90
C ASN A 101 7.61 4.77 -6.30
N ASP A 102 7.98 4.05 -5.23
CA ASP A 102 7.14 2.98 -4.68
C ASP A 102 5.75 3.49 -4.29
N VAL A 103 5.66 4.71 -3.75
CA VAL A 103 4.38 5.31 -3.35
C VAL A 103 3.48 5.55 -4.55
N VAL A 104 4.01 6.12 -5.64
CA VAL A 104 3.21 6.42 -6.83
C VAL A 104 2.68 5.11 -7.44
N ASP A 105 3.54 4.11 -7.57
CA ASP A 105 3.18 2.82 -8.15
C ASP A 105 2.20 2.04 -7.28
N TRP A 106 2.42 2.06 -5.96
CA TRP A 106 1.52 1.44 -4.99
C TRP A 106 0.12 2.07 -5.03
N PHE A 107 0.02 3.40 -5.07
CA PHE A 107 -1.26 4.10 -5.11
C PHE A 107 -1.99 3.94 -6.44
N ASN A 108 -1.29 3.67 -7.55
CA ASN A 108 -1.93 3.38 -8.82
C ASN A 108 -2.86 2.16 -8.74
N LEU A 109 -2.63 1.25 -7.79
CA LEU A 109 -3.49 0.08 -7.56
C LEU A 109 -4.89 0.45 -7.03
N LEU A 110 -5.08 1.65 -6.46
CA LEU A 110 -6.41 2.11 -6.01
C LEU A 110 -7.41 2.28 -7.15
N TYR A 111 -6.92 2.43 -8.39
CA TYR A 111 -7.76 2.60 -9.57
C TYR A 111 -8.21 1.27 -10.19
N VAL A 112 -7.80 0.13 -9.63
CA VAL A 112 -8.11 -1.19 -10.17
C VAL A 112 -9.27 -1.80 -9.38
N THR A 113 -10.41 -1.97 -10.04
CA THR A 113 -11.60 -2.63 -9.48
C THR A 113 -11.61 -4.13 -9.84
N PRO A 114 -12.41 -4.98 -9.16
CA PRO A 114 -12.46 -6.43 -9.43
C PRO A 114 -12.74 -6.86 -10.88
N ASN A 115 -13.27 -5.96 -11.72
CA ASN A 115 -13.53 -6.24 -13.13
C ASN A 115 -12.39 -5.84 -14.06
N ASP A 116 -11.36 -5.18 -13.52
CA ASP A 116 -10.23 -4.67 -14.27
C ASP A 116 -9.08 -5.68 -14.31
N ARG A 117 -8.22 -5.52 -15.31
CA ARG A 117 -6.92 -6.19 -15.37
C ARG A 117 -5.82 -5.13 -15.22
N TYR A 118 -4.88 -5.39 -14.32
CA TYR A 118 -3.76 -4.53 -14.04
C TYR A 118 -2.57 -4.87 -14.94
N LEU A 119 -2.12 -3.87 -15.70
CA LEU A 119 -0.90 -3.94 -16.49
C LEU A 119 0.19 -3.16 -15.78
N THR A 120 1.28 -3.84 -15.45
CA THR A 120 2.50 -3.22 -14.92
C THR A 120 3.74 -3.91 -15.49
N PHE A 121 4.78 -3.13 -15.73
CA PHE A 121 6.10 -3.60 -16.12
C PHE A 121 7.09 -3.60 -14.94
N GLU A 122 6.63 -3.19 -13.76
CA GLU A 122 7.43 -3.17 -12.54
C GLU A 122 7.41 -4.54 -11.86
N ASP A 123 8.56 -5.21 -11.83
CA ASP A 123 8.69 -6.57 -11.29
C ASP A 123 8.24 -6.67 -9.83
N LYS A 124 8.47 -5.64 -9.00
CA LYS A 124 8.13 -5.66 -7.58
C LYS A 124 6.63 -5.91 -7.37
N TRP A 125 5.80 -5.04 -7.90
CA TRP A 125 4.34 -5.09 -7.73
C TRP A 125 3.75 -6.28 -8.46
N ARG A 126 4.26 -6.57 -9.67
CA ARG A 126 3.87 -7.75 -10.43
C ARG A 126 4.09 -9.04 -9.66
N ASN A 127 5.26 -9.20 -9.03
CA ASN A 127 5.58 -10.39 -8.25
C ASN A 127 4.70 -10.52 -7.01
N TYR A 128 4.38 -9.42 -6.31
CA TYR A 128 3.43 -9.49 -5.19
C TYR A 128 2.06 -10.00 -5.61
N ILE A 129 1.60 -9.60 -6.79
CA ILE A 129 0.29 -10.02 -7.31
C ILE A 129 0.36 -11.47 -7.82
N LEU A 130 1.42 -11.86 -8.54
CA LEU A 130 1.57 -13.22 -9.04
C LEU A 130 1.72 -14.28 -7.96
N GLU A 131 2.36 -13.94 -6.85
CA GLU A 131 2.66 -14.86 -5.75
C GLU A 131 1.47 -15.07 -4.79
N ASP A 132 0.36 -14.33 -4.95
CA ASP A 132 -0.78 -14.36 -4.03
C ASP A 132 -2.08 -14.78 -4.74
N GLU A 133 -2.62 -15.95 -4.35
CA GLU A 133 -3.80 -16.56 -4.96
C GLU A 133 -5.06 -15.69 -4.87
N ARG A 134 -5.14 -14.78 -3.89
CA ARG A 134 -6.28 -13.88 -3.72
C ARG A 134 -6.39 -12.88 -4.86
N ILE A 135 -5.24 -12.44 -5.40
CA ILE A 135 -5.16 -11.30 -6.33
C ILE A 135 -4.46 -11.61 -7.65
N MET A 136 -3.89 -12.80 -7.85
CA MET A 136 -3.21 -13.15 -9.11
C MET A 136 -4.09 -12.97 -10.35
N HIS A 137 -5.41 -13.10 -10.17
CA HIS A 137 -6.41 -12.93 -11.23
C HIS A 137 -6.51 -11.49 -11.75
N TYR A 138 -5.90 -10.50 -11.09
CA TYR A 138 -5.86 -9.13 -11.59
C TYR A 138 -4.84 -8.93 -12.72
N LEU A 139 -3.84 -9.78 -12.87
CA LEU A 139 -2.85 -9.59 -13.94
C LEU A 139 -3.38 -10.08 -15.29
N TYR A 140 -2.88 -9.48 -16.37
CA TYR A 140 -3.00 -10.08 -17.70
C TYR A 140 -2.16 -11.37 -17.75
N ASN A 141 -2.78 -12.44 -18.25
CA ASN A 141 -2.11 -13.72 -18.52
C ASN A 141 -1.10 -13.57 -19.66
#